data_AF-A0A248K8E5-F1
#
_entry.id   AF-A0A248K8E5-F1
#
_cell.length_a   1.000
_cell.length_b   1.000
_cell.length_c   1.000
_cell.angle_alpha   90.00
_cell.angle_beta   90.00
_cell.angle_gamma   90.00
#
_symmetry.space_group_name_H-M   'P 1'
#
loop_
_entity.id
_entity.type
_entity.pdbx_description
1 polymer ?
#
loop_
_entity_poly.entity_id
_entity_poly.type
_entity_poly.pdbx_seq_one_letter_code
_entity_poly.pdbx_strand_id
1 'polypeptide(L)'
;MATATGIKFKKFGEEFSNRLPEDELNYALGYIEFGEEPLAFETLCDYICENDILITKNEYEQICIFNSLFNYPLERDVIIYLKGLIG
;
A
#
# COMPACT_ATOMS: atom_id res chain seq x y z
N MET A 1 -13.14 13.10 -5.07
CA MET A 1 -14.09 11.96 -5.03
C MET A 1 -13.28 10.74 -5.41
N ALA A 2 -13.16 9.76 -4.51
CA ALA A 2 -12.29 8.60 -4.72
C ALA A 2 -12.65 7.83 -6.00
N THR A 3 -11.64 7.45 -6.78
CA THR A 3 -11.85 6.66 -8.00
C THR A 3 -12.28 5.23 -7.67
N ALA A 4 -12.83 4.50 -8.65
CA ALA A 4 -13.12 3.08 -8.46
C ALA A 4 -11.87 2.26 -8.07
N THR A 5 -10.69 2.69 -8.53
CA THR A 5 -9.39 2.14 -8.12
C THR A 5 -9.06 2.51 -6.68
N GLY A 6 -9.24 3.77 -6.29
CA GLY A 6 -9.05 4.22 -4.90
C GLY A 6 -9.92 3.47 -3.90
N ILE A 7 -11.19 3.19 -4.22
CA ILE A 7 -12.08 2.40 -3.36
C ILE A 7 -11.56 0.96 -3.19
N LYS A 8 -11.05 0.34 -4.26
CA LYS A 8 -10.46 -1.01 -4.19
C LYS A 8 -9.17 -0.99 -3.37
N PHE A 9 -8.32 0.01 -3.58
CA PHE A 9 -7.07 0.18 -2.86
C PHE A 9 -7.31 0.41 -1.36
N LYS A 10 -8.30 1.24 -1.00
CA LYS A 10 -8.68 1.47 0.40
C LYS A 10 -9.03 0.16 1.13
N LYS A 11 -9.86 -0.68 0.49
CA LYS A 11 -10.23 -2.00 1.04
C LYS A 11 -9.02 -2.91 1.22
N PHE A 12 -8.10 -2.93 0.25
CA PHE A 12 -6.85 -3.68 0.36
C PHE A 12 -6.00 -3.17 1.53
N GLY A 13 -5.82 -1.86 1.67
CA GLY A 13 -5.08 -1.29 2.79
C GLY A 13 -5.71 -1.59 4.16
N GLU A 14 -7.03 -1.59 4.26
CA GLU A 14 -7.75 -1.93 5.50
C GLU A 14 -7.46 -3.38 6.00
N GLU A 15 -7.01 -4.29 5.12
CA GLU A 15 -6.57 -5.65 5.49
C GLU A 15 -5.29 -5.64 6.36
N PHE A 16 -4.61 -4.50 6.47
CA PHE A 16 -3.43 -4.30 7.31
C PHE A 16 -3.77 -3.72 8.70
N SER A 17 -5.04 -3.46 9.02
CA SER A 17 -5.48 -2.85 10.30
C SER A 17 -5.04 -3.57 11.58
N ASN A 18 -4.75 -4.87 11.53
CA ASN A 18 -4.25 -5.64 12.67
C ASN A 18 -2.73 -5.85 12.64
N ARG A 19 -2.04 -5.31 11.64
CA ARG A 19 -0.60 -5.48 11.40
C ARG A 19 0.15 -4.16 11.43
N LEU A 20 -0.48 -3.07 10.98
CA LEU A 20 0.06 -1.71 11.05
C LEU A 20 -0.58 -0.92 12.19
N PRO A 21 0.14 0.06 12.77
CA PRO A 21 -0.45 1.07 13.64
C PRO A 21 -1.65 1.77 12.99
N GLU A 22 -2.71 2.00 13.76
CA GLU A 22 -3.97 2.57 13.27
C GLU A 22 -3.78 4.00 12.73
N ASP A 23 -2.92 4.79 13.36
CA ASP A 23 -2.58 6.15 12.94
C ASP A 23 -1.83 6.18 11.60
N GLU A 24 -0.84 5.31 11.41
CA GLU A 24 -0.13 5.16 10.14
C GLU A 24 -1.06 4.72 9.01
N LEU A 25 -1.91 3.72 9.28
CA LEU A 25 -2.86 3.22 8.29
C LEU A 25 -3.88 4.30 7.89
N ASN A 26 -4.45 5.00 8.87
CA ASN A 26 -5.41 6.08 8.61
C ASN A 26 -4.76 7.25 7.87
N TYR A 27 -3.50 7.57 8.18
CA TYR A 27 -2.75 8.61 7.50
C TYR A 27 -2.52 8.26 6.02
N ALA A 28 -2.02 7.06 5.74
CA ALA A 28 -1.79 6.60 4.37
C ALA A 28 -3.08 6.57 3.55
N LEU A 29 -4.16 5.98 4.09
CA LEU A 29 -5.43 5.86 3.37
C LEU A 29 -6.19 7.18 3.25
N GLY A 30 -5.89 8.17 4.10
CA GLY A 30 -6.51 9.50 4.07
C GLY A 30 -6.27 10.25 2.77
N TYR A 31 -5.12 10.03 2.11
CA TYR A 31 -4.78 10.63 0.82
C TYR A 31 -5.78 10.29 -0.30
N ILE A 32 -6.48 9.16 -0.21
CA ILE A 32 -7.50 8.74 -1.19
C ILE A 32 -8.66 9.75 -1.24
N GLU A 33 -9.02 10.37 -0.11
CA GLU A 33 -10.11 11.35 -0.05
C GLU A 33 -9.77 12.64 -0.84
N PHE A 34 -8.48 12.90 -1.03
CA PHE A 34 -7.95 14.03 -1.80
C PHE A 34 -7.65 13.68 -3.27
N GLY A 35 -7.90 12.43 -3.70
CA GLY A 35 -7.57 11.98 -5.06
C GLY A 35 -6.07 11.75 -5.26
N GLU A 36 -5.34 11.54 -4.17
CA GLU A 36 -3.89 11.29 -4.16
C GLU A 36 -3.65 9.78 -3.97
N GLU A 37 -4.32 8.93 -4.75
CA GLU A 37 -4.19 7.47 -4.63
C GLU A 37 -2.74 6.95 -4.81
N PRO A 38 -1.92 7.47 -5.74
CA PRO A 38 -0.51 7.04 -5.84
C PRO A 38 0.28 7.33 -4.56
N LEU A 39 0.09 8.51 -3.95
CA LEU A 39 0.74 8.88 -2.70
C LEU A 39 0.23 8.05 -1.52
N ALA A 40 -1.07 7.78 -1.48
CA ALA A 40 -1.67 6.88 -0.49
C ALA A 40 -1.03 5.49 -0.54
N PHE A 41 -0.78 4.99 -1.75
CA PHE A 41 -0.17 3.70 -2.00
C PHE A 41 1.32 3.65 -1.65
N GLU A 42 2.08 4.67 -2.05
CA GLU A 42 3.48 4.83 -1.68
C GLU A 42 3.64 4.85 -0.16
N THR A 43 2.90 5.73 0.51
CA THR A 43 2.93 5.88 1.98
C THR A 43 2.58 4.57 2.70
N LEU A 44 1.58 3.83 2.23
CA LEU A 44 1.24 2.53 2.81
C LEU A 44 2.38 1.51 2.66
N CYS A 45 3.01 1.47 1.48
CA CYS A 45 4.12 0.55 1.23
C CYS A 45 5.35 0.89 2.07
N ASP A 46 5.62 2.17 2.28
CA ASP A 46 6.69 2.63 3.18
C ASP A 46 6.44 2.15 4.60
N TYR A 47 5.23 2.33 5.14
CA TYR A 47 4.90 1.82 6.48
C TYR A 47 4.99 0.30 6.59
N ILE A 48 4.60 -0.45 5.56
CA ILE A 48 4.81 -1.91 5.51
C ILE A 48 6.32 -2.24 5.63
N CYS A 49 7.18 -1.50 4.91
CA CYS A 49 8.62 -1.70 4.95
C CYS A 49 9.23 -1.30 6.31
N GLU A 50 8.88 -0.12 6.82
CA GLU A 50 9.43 0.44 8.07
C GLU A 50 9.10 -0.42 9.29
N ASN A 51 7.93 -1.07 9.29
CA ASN A 51 7.48 -1.95 10.36
C ASN A 51 7.83 -3.44 10.12
N ASP A 52 8.55 -3.77 9.04
CA ASP A 52 8.90 -5.15 8.66
C ASP A 52 7.68 -6.09 8.62
N ILE A 53 6.54 -5.60 8.12
CA ILE A 53 5.29 -6.37 8.09
C ILE A 53 5.42 -7.49 7.08
N LEU A 54 5.34 -8.74 7.55
CA LEU A 54 5.27 -9.90 6.69
C LEU A 54 3.99 -9.85 5.84
N ILE A 55 4.17 -10.03 4.54
CA ILE A 55 3.09 -10.06 3.56
C ILE A 55 3.03 -11.42 2.89
N THR A 56 1.84 -11.84 2.52
CA THR A 56 1.66 -13.05 1.72
C THR A 56 2.07 -12.80 0.27
N LYS A 57 2.34 -13.89 -0.46
CA LYS A 57 2.59 -13.81 -1.91
C LYS A 57 1.44 -13.11 -2.67
N ASN A 58 0.20 -13.37 -2.27
CA ASN A 58 -0.98 -12.77 -2.87
C ASN A 58 -1.05 -11.25 -2.61
N GLU A 59 -0.69 -10.79 -1.41
CA GLU A 59 -0.61 -9.35 -1.10
C GLU A 59 0.49 -8.68 -1.90
N TYR A 60 1.66 -9.31 -2.04
CA TYR A 60 2.73 -8.79 -2.90
C TYR A 60 2.30 -8.68 -4.38
N GLU A 61 1.58 -9.68 -4.90
CA GLU A 61 1.02 -9.63 -6.26
C GLU A 61 0.00 -8.49 -6.41
N GLN A 62 -0.86 -8.28 -5.42
CA GLN A 62 -1.78 -7.13 -5.40
C GLN A 62 -1.06 -5.79 -5.35
N ILE A 63 -0.01 -5.65 -4.54
CA ILE A 63 0.85 -4.46 -4.51
C ILE A 63 1.45 -4.19 -5.88
N CYS A 64 1.94 -5.21 -6.58
CA CYS A 64 2.48 -5.05 -7.93
C CYS A 64 1.41 -4.56 -8.93
N ILE A 65 0.17 -5.06 -8.81
CA ILE A 65 -0.95 -4.61 -9.63
C ILE A 65 -1.27 -3.14 -9.35
N PHE A 66 -1.39 -2.74 -8.08
CA PHE A 66 -1.63 -1.34 -7.71
C PHE A 66 -0.50 -0.42 -8.17
N ASN A 67 0.76 -0.84 -8.02
CA ASN A 67 1.91 -0.09 -8.53
C ASN A 67 1.77 0.20 -10.03
N SER A 68 1.37 -0.80 -10.82
CA SER A 68 1.10 -0.59 -12.26
C SER A 68 -0.10 0.31 -12.53
N LEU A 69 -1.18 0.20 -11.74
CA LEU A 69 -2.39 1.02 -11.91
C LEU A 69 -2.16 2.49 -11.54
N PHE A 70 -1.23 2.75 -10.62
CA PHE A 70 -0.86 4.09 -10.19
C PHE A 70 0.34 4.68 -10.94
N ASN A 71 0.75 4.07 -12.06
CA ASN A 71 1.85 4.52 -12.91
C ASN A 71 3.24 4.48 -12.21
N TYR A 72 3.48 3.39 -11.47
CA TYR A 72 4.75 3.02 -10.86
C TYR A 72 5.32 4.05 -9.87
N PRO A 73 4.57 4.44 -8.82
CA PRO A 73 5.08 5.36 -7.80
C PRO A 73 6.20 4.74 -6.95
N LEU A 74 6.27 3.41 -6.79
CA LEU A 74 7.28 2.78 -5.94
C LEU A 74 8.66 2.77 -6.59
N GLU A 75 9.66 3.15 -5.79
CA GLU A 75 11.06 2.98 -6.15
C GLU A 75 11.47 1.50 -6.20
N ARG A 76 12.53 1.22 -6.95
CA ARG A 76 13.03 -0.15 -7.16
C ARG A 76 13.44 -0.83 -5.85
N ASP A 77 14.04 -0.09 -4.94
CA ASP A 77 14.54 -0.65 -3.68
C ASP A 77 13.39 -1.02 -2.74
N VAL A 78 12.31 -0.23 -2.72
CA VAL A 78 11.06 -0.56 -2.01
C VAL A 78 10.46 -1.86 -2.55
N ILE A 79 10.39 -2.03 -3.87
CA ILE A 79 9.88 -3.27 -4.49
C ILE A 79 10.73 -4.49 -4.10
N ILE A 80 12.05 -4.35 -4.09
CA ILE A 80 12.97 -5.43 -3.67
C ILE A 80 12.74 -5.76 -2.20
N TYR A 81 12.58 -4.76 -1.35
CA TYR A 81 12.35 -4.94 0.09
C TYR A 81 11.02 -5.66 0.36
N LEU A 82 9.92 -5.19 -0.23
CA LEU A 82 8.59 -5.82 -0.13
C LEU A 82 8.62 -7.29 -0.56
N LYS A 83 9.41 -7.63 -1.59
CA LYS A 83 9.58 -9.02 -2.02
C LYS A 83 10.30 -9.89 -0.96
N GLY A 84 11.21 -9.29 -0.19
CA GLY A 84 11.89 -9.93 0.93
C GLY A 84 10.97 -10.18 2.14
N LEU A 85 9.89 -9.41 2.26
CA LEU A 85 8.87 -9.55 3.31
C LEU A 85 7.83 -10.65 3.02
N ILE A 86 7.96 -11.38 1.91
CA ILE A 86 7.06 -12.49 1.59
C ILE A 86 7.31 -13.65 2.57
N GLY A 87 6.34 -13.92 3.44
CA GLY A 87 6.45 -14.89 4.56
C GLY A 87 5.21 -15.74 4.79
#